data_AF-A0A0F9RQ06-F1
#
_entry.id   AF-A0A0F9RQ06-F1
#
_cell.length_a   1.000
_cell.length_b   1.000
_cell.length_c   1.000
_cell.angle_alpha   90.00
_cell.angle_beta   90.00
_cell.angle_gamma   90.00
#
_symmetry.space_group_name_H-M   'P 1'
#
loop_
_entity.id
_entity.type
_entity.pdbx_description
1 polymer ?
#
loop_
_entity_poly.entity_id
_entity_poly.type
_entity_poly.pdbx_seq_one_letter_code
_entity_poly.pdbx_strand_id
1 'polypeptide(L)'
;AVLNNTENRNEVKLINTIEEVSGNTLLTCTAHTGSEELRKQRDFGNMSLLLLNSDDTVKAEAGVKIDGNILFPGNEETEAFAKHGEQMCGALSKSVELKPEESREITFIISWYFPNIILPQNENSKGENKGRYYSKRFENSKEVGLEIAEKSSDLFNKTSSWRRIFYKELNTFSYYNSFVRVKEELIQKGIIEVEYNNSRVSFI
;
A
#
# COMPACT_ATOMS: atom_id res chain seq x y z
N ALA A 1 2.89 -14.34 -0.84
CA ALA A 1 2.51 -14.60 -2.25
C ALA A 1 1.09 -15.16 -2.25
N VAL A 2 0.18 -14.64 -3.06
CA VAL A 2 -1.24 -15.05 -2.97
C VAL A 2 -1.61 -15.91 -4.17
N LEU A 3 -1.82 -17.19 -3.93
CA LEU A 3 -2.69 -18.05 -4.74
C LEU A 3 -3.65 -18.71 -3.75
N ASN A 4 -4.40 -17.90 -2.99
CA ASN A 4 -5.32 -18.43 -1.97
C ASN A 4 -6.60 -19.02 -2.57
N ASN A 5 -6.88 -18.77 -3.86
CA ASN A 5 -8.08 -19.27 -4.54
C ASN A 5 -7.86 -20.59 -5.30
N THR A 6 -6.68 -21.19 -5.22
CA THR A 6 -6.39 -22.49 -5.85
C THR A 6 -6.30 -23.55 -4.77
N GLU A 7 -7.06 -24.65 -4.91
CA GLU A 7 -6.83 -25.89 -4.16
C GLU A 7 -5.35 -26.26 -4.19
N ASN A 8 -4.79 -26.81 -3.10
CA ASN A 8 -3.37 -27.16 -2.95
C ASN A 8 -2.77 -27.72 -4.26
N ARG A 9 -2.07 -26.86 -5.02
CA ARG A 9 -1.43 -27.28 -6.27
C ARG A 9 0.03 -27.51 -5.99
N ASN A 10 0.44 -28.78 -6.03
CA ASN A 10 1.84 -29.20 -5.92
C ASN A 10 2.77 -28.52 -6.98
N GLU A 11 2.18 -27.91 -8.01
CA GLU A 11 2.84 -27.16 -9.08
C GLU A 11 3.23 -25.72 -8.71
N VAL A 12 2.86 -25.26 -7.51
CA VAL A 12 3.16 -23.90 -7.02
C VAL A 12 4.19 -23.98 -5.89
N LYS A 13 5.29 -23.23 -6.06
CA LYS A 13 6.30 -22.99 -5.04
C LYS A 13 6.27 -21.52 -4.63
N LEU A 14 6.30 -21.25 -3.34
CA LEU A 14 6.46 -19.91 -2.82
C LEU A 14 7.95 -19.65 -2.64
N ILE A 15 8.42 -18.46 -3.03
CA ILE A 15 9.82 -18.06 -2.94
C ILE A 15 9.88 -16.67 -2.31
N ASN A 16 10.63 -16.53 -1.24
CA ASN A 16 11.05 -15.23 -0.71
C ASN A 16 12.51 -14.98 -1.08
N THR A 17 12.85 -13.78 -1.53
CA THR A 17 14.23 -13.37 -1.79
C THR A 17 14.54 -12.05 -1.10
N ILE A 18 15.75 -11.94 -0.56
CA ILE A 18 16.35 -10.71 -0.04
C ILE A 18 17.38 -10.22 -1.04
N GLU A 19 17.28 -8.96 -1.44
CA GLU A 19 18.22 -8.30 -2.35
C GLU A 19 18.53 -6.89 -1.82
N GLU A 20 19.73 -6.38 -2.10
CA GLU A 20 20.03 -4.95 -1.95
C GLU A 20 20.11 -4.31 -3.35
N VAL A 21 19.28 -3.29 -3.59
CA VAL A 21 19.20 -2.61 -4.89
C VAL A 21 19.13 -1.10 -4.69
N SER A 22 20.04 -0.38 -5.34
CA SER A 22 20.13 1.09 -5.29
C SER A 22 20.21 1.64 -3.85
N GLY A 23 20.93 0.95 -2.97
CA GLY A 23 21.07 1.31 -1.56
C GLY A 23 19.82 1.05 -0.71
N ASN A 24 18.91 0.17 -1.14
CA ASN A 24 17.71 -0.22 -0.39
C ASN A 24 17.69 -1.74 -0.21
N THR A 25 17.21 -2.20 0.94
CA THR A 25 17.02 -3.64 1.21
C THR A 25 15.60 -4.04 0.84
N LEU A 26 15.47 -5.12 0.09
CA LEU A 26 14.22 -5.57 -0.51
C LEU A 26 13.95 -7.02 -0.13
N LEU A 27 12.76 -7.29 0.38
CA LEU A 27 12.18 -8.62 0.48
C LEU A 27 11.12 -8.78 -0.61
N THR A 28 11.27 -9.76 -1.49
CA THR A 28 10.29 -10.07 -2.54
C THR A 28 9.68 -11.44 -2.32
N CYS A 29 8.36 -11.50 -2.25
CA CYS A 29 7.57 -12.71 -2.07
C CYS A 29 6.86 -13.07 -3.38
N THR A 30 7.27 -14.15 -4.03
CA THR A 30 6.79 -14.56 -5.36
C THR A 30 6.15 -15.95 -5.31
N ALA A 31 5.08 -16.15 -6.08
CA ALA A 31 4.59 -17.48 -6.44
C ALA A 31 5.23 -17.92 -7.75
N HIS A 32 5.91 -19.06 -7.75
CA HIS A 32 6.51 -19.67 -8.93
C HIS A 32 5.72 -20.90 -9.36
N THR A 33 5.42 -21.00 -10.65
CA THR A 33 4.74 -22.17 -11.23
C THR A 33 5.10 -22.34 -12.70
N GLY A 34 5.15 -23.59 -13.15
CA GLY A 34 5.27 -23.96 -14.57
C GLY A 34 3.95 -23.93 -15.35
N SER A 35 2.81 -23.82 -14.66
CA SER A 35 1.48 -23.88 -15.28
C SER A 35 1.07 -22.53 -15.89
N GLU A 36 0.83 -22.49 -17.19
CA GLU A 36 0.33 -21.28 -17.87
C GLU A 36 -1.07 -20.87 -17.38
N GLU A 37 -1.92 -21.83 -17.05
CA GLU A 37 -3.28 -21.56 -16.55
C GLU A 37 -3.26 -20.90 -15.17
N LEU A 38 -2.29 -21.27 -14.32
CA LEU A 38 -2.11 -20.61 -13.03
C LEU A 38 -1.56 -19.20 -13.18
N ARG A 39 -0.69 -18.95 -14.18
CA ARG A 39 -0.17 -17.61 -14.46
C ARG A 39 -1.24 -16.62 -14.91
N LYS A 40 -2.40 -17.09 -15.38
CA LYS A 40 -3.55 -16.25 -15.79
C LYS A 40 -4.51 -15.91 -14.64
N GLN A 41 -4.34 -16.51 -13.46
CA GLN A 41 -5.23 -16.27 -12.32
C GLN A 41 -5.09 -14.84 -11.79
N ARG A 42 -6.20 -14.28 -11.27
CA ARG A 42 -6.27 -12.88 -10.80
C ARG A 42 -5.29 -12.56 -9.67
N ASP A 43 -4.91 -13.55 -8.89
CA ASP A 43 -4.03 -13.46 -7.72
C ASP A 43 -2.60 -13.90 -8.04
N PHE A 44 -2.32 -14.42 -9.24
CA PHE A 44 -0.94 -14.71 -9.64
C PHE A 44 -0.10 -13.42 -9.74
N GLY A 45 1.07 -13.43 -9.10
CA GLY A 45 1.94 -12.26 -9.03
C GLY A 45 2.95 -12.32 -7.88
N ASN A 46 3.46 -11.15 -7.50
CA ASN A 46 4.40 -10.99 -6.39
C ASN A 46 4.12 -9.73 -5.57
N MET A 47 4.73 -9.70 -4.39
CA MET A 47 4.72 -8.56 -3.48
C MET A 47 6.14 -8.29 -3.02
N SER A 48 6.42 -7.04 -2.68
CA SER A 48 7.70 -6.68 -2.08
C SER A 48 7.52 -5.76 -0.89
N LEU A 49 8.43 -5.88 0.07
CA LEU A 49 8.66 -4.94 1.16
C LEU A 49 10.06 -4.37 0.97
N LEU A 50 10.17 -3.05 0.86
CA LEU A 50 11.45 -2.34 0.79
C LEU A 50 11.67 -1.59 2.08
N LEU A 51 12.92 -1.53 2.49
CA LEU A 51 13.44 -0.64 3.52
C LEU A 51 14.46 0.29 2.87
N LEU A 52 14.20 1.60 2.92
CA LEU A 52 15.07 2.60 2.28
C LEU A 52 16.34 2.84 3.09
N ASN A 53 17.42 3.18 2.40
CA ASN A 53 18.72 3.50 2.97
C ASN A 53 19.29 2.31 3.79
N SER A 54 19.68 1.27 3.08
CA SER A 54 20.41 0.10 3.59
C SER A 54 21.71 0.56 4.26
N ASP A 55 21.98 0.00 5.43
CA ASP A 55 23.23 0.14 6.18
C ASP A 55 23.42 -1.10 7.07
N ASP A 56 24.49 -1.12 7.87
CA ASP A 56 24.84 -2.23 8.76
C ASP A 56 23.84 -2.47 9.90
N THR A 57 22.93 -1.53 10.16
CA THR A 57 21.87 -1.66 11.16
C THR A 57 20.61 -2.32 10.61
N VAL A 58 20.54 -2.49 9.28
CA VAL A 58 19.46 -3.19 8.61
C VAL A 58 19.67 -4.70 8.70
N LYS A 59 18.59 -5.40 9.07
CA LYS A 59 18.55 -6.86 9.04
C LYS A 59 17.37 -7.36 8.22
N ALA A 60 17.59 -8.42 7.47
CA ALA A 60 16.70 -8.99 6.49
C ALA A 60 16.86 -10.52 6.44
N GLU A 61 15.74 -11.24 6.35
CA GLU A 61 15.76 -12.70 6.23
C GLU A 61 14.56 -13.16 5.42
N ALA A 62 14.80 -14.06 4.45
CA ALA A 62 13.79 -14.56 3.54
C ALA A 62 12.82 -15.53 4.22
N GLY A 63 13.27 -16.29 5.20
CA GLY A 63 12.50 -17.28 5.95
C GLY A 63 12.71 -17.15 7.46
N VAL A 64 11.68 -16.67 8.16
CA VAL A 64 11.67 -16.56 9.63
C VAL A 64 10.61 -17.49 10.18
N LYS A 65 10.99 -18.31 11.17
CA LYS A 65 10.05 -19.13 11.93
C LYS A 65 9.26 -18.21 12.88
N ILE A 66 7.94 -18.37 12.86
CA ILE A 66 7.05 -17.64 13.77
C ILE A 66 6.78 -18.55 14.96
N ASP A 67 7.76 -18.70 15.84
CA ASP A 67 7.71 -19.52 17.05
C ASP A 67 7.74 -18.71 18.37
N GLY A 68 7.53 -17.38 18.31
CA GLY A 68 7.45 -16.51 19.50
C GLY A 68 6.95 -15.08 19.27
N ASN A 69 7.05 -14.23 20.32
CA ASN A 69 6.52 -12.85 20.36
C ASN A 69 7.34 -11.80 19.57
N ILE A 70 8.49 -12.17 19.00
CA ILE A 70 9.42 -11.21 18.38
C ILE A 70 10.03 -11.83 17.11
N LEU A 71 9.86 -11.13 15.99
CA LEU A 71 10.40 -11.50 14.67
C LEU A 71 11.56 -10.55 14.33
N PHE A 72 12.77 -10.86 14.76
CA PHE A 72 13.96 -10.12 14.31
C PHE A 72 14.79 -11.00 13.38
N PRO A 73 15.00 -10.59 12.12
CA PRO A 73 15.83 -11.33 11.17
C PRO A 73 17.30 -11.33 11.60
N GLY A 74 17.99 -12.45 11.38
CA GLY A 74 19.40 -12.66 11.71
C GLY A 74 20.39 -12.33 10.59
N ASN A 75 19.93 -12.05 9.36
CA ASN A 75 20.73 -11.99 8.11
C ASN A 75 21.27 -13.34 7.62
N GLU A 76 20.62 -14.45 7.97
CA GLU A 76 21.15 -15.79 7.68
C GLU A 76 20.68 -16.36 6.34
N GLU A 77 19.44 -16.08 5.94
CA GLU A 77 18.81 -16.66 4.75
C GLU A 77 18.37 -15.57 3.77
N THR A 78 18.97 -15.53 2.57
CA THR A 78 18.60 -14.59 1.50
C THR A 78 17.58 -15.15 0.52
N GLU A 79 17.35 -16.46 0.52
CA GLU A 79 16.31 -17.12 -0.26
C GLU A 79 15.63 -18.20 0.58
N ALA A 80 14.30 -18.20 0.62
CA ALA A 80 13.52 -19.20 1.32
C ALA A 80 12.41 -19.76 0.42
N PHE A 81 12.08 -21.03 0.62
CA PHE A 81 11.12 -21.76 -0.20
C PHE A 81 10.07 -22.43 0.66
N ALA A 82 8.83 -22.43 0.19
CA ALA A 82 7.74 -23.18 0.80
C ALA A 82 6.83 -23.77 -0.27
N LYS A 83 6.15 -24.87 0.05
CA LYS A 83 5.07 -25.38 -0.79
C LYS A 83 3.86 -24.46 -0.69
N HIS A 84 3.03 -24.48 -1.71
CA HIS A 84 1.72 -23.86 -1.63
C HIS A 84 0.91 -24.43 -0.46
N GLY A 85 0.29 -23.55 0.32
CA GLY A 85 -0.42 -23.90 1.57
C GLY A 85 0.44 -23.88 2.83
N GLU A 86 1.78 -23.88 2.72
CA GLU A 86 2.67 -23.73 3.88
C GLU A 86 2.87 -22.23 4.22
N GLN A 87 3.02 -21.95 5.52
CA GLN A 87 3.32 -20.60 5.98
C GLN A 87 4.80 -20.27 5.70
N MET A 88 5.03 -19.16 5.00
CA MET A 88 6.36 -18.63 4.75
C MET A 88 6.34 -17.13 5.04
N CYS A 89 7.28 -16.66 5.84
CA CYS A 89 7.37 -15.28 6.27
C CYS A 89 8.81 -14.83 6.14
N GLY A 90 9.05 -13.72 5.45
CA GLY A 90 10.32 -13.01 5.50
C GLY A 90 10.18 -11.79 6.41
N ALA A 91 11.30 -11.24 6.85
CA ALA A 91 11.32 -10.06 7.71
C ALA A 91 12.38 -9.05 7.24
N LEU A 92 12.07 -7.77 7.40
CA LEU A 92 13.01 -6.66 7.32
C LEU A 92 12.92 -5.86 8.61
N SER A 93 14.05 -5.41 9.13
CA SER A 93 14.13 -4.59 10.33
C SER A 93 15.29 -3.61 10.27
N LYS A 94 15.20 -2.51 11.02
CA LYS A 94 16.29 -1.55 11.20
C LYS A 94 16.45 -1.26 12.68
N SER A 95 17.66 -1.39 13.20
CA SER A 95 17.97 -1.06 14.59
C SER A 95 18.40 0.40 14.67
N VAL A 96 17.81 1.15 15.61
CA VAL A 96 18.12 2.58 15.80
C VAL A 96 18.24 2.86 17.29
N GLU A 97 19.30 3.56 17.68
CA GLU A 97 19.48 4.11 19.03
C GLU A 97 19.07 5.58 19.01
N LEU A 98 18.23 6.00 19.98
CA LEU A 98 17.75 7.38 20.09
C LEU A 98 18.21 7.98 21.41
N LYS A 99 18.79 9.18 21.35
CA LYS A 99 19.03 10.02 22.51
C LYS A 99 17.72 10.65 23.00
N PRO A 100 17.67 11.19 24.24
CA PRO A 100 16.55 12.00 24.68
C PRO A 100 16.24 13.10 23.65
N GLU A 101 14.96 13.25 23.30
CA GLU A 101 14.44 14.22 22.32
C GLU A 101 14.88 14.00 20.85
N GLU A 102 15.66 12.96 20.56
CA GLU A 102 16.01 12.61 19.18
C GLU A 102 14.83 11.97 18.45
N SER A 103 14.72 12.23 17.15
CA SER A 103 13.75 11.58 16.26
C SER A 103 14.46 11.07 15.01
N ARG A 104 14.06 9.87 14.56
CA ARG A 104 14.57 9.25 13.33
C ARG A 104 13.40 8.78 12.48
N GLU A 105 13.54 8.95 11.17
CA GLU A 105 12.60 8.46 10.18
C GLU A 105 13.13 7.16 9.57
N ILE A 106 12.29 6.13 9.53
CA ILE A 106 12.57 4.86 8.89
C ILE A 106 11.45 4.61 7.88
N THR A 107 11.81 4.50 6.61
CA THR A 107 10.83 4.46 5.53
C THR A 107 10.76 3.05 4.93
N PHE A 108 9.57 2.47 5.00
CA PHE A 108 9.24 1.21 4.34
C PHE A 108 8.30 1.47 3.16
N ILE A 109 8.45 0.69 2.09
CA ILE A 109 7.53 0.68 0.96
C ILE A 109 6.98 -0.72 0.80
N ILE A 110 5.65 -0.84 0.73
CA ILE A 110 4.98 -2.08 0.36
C ILE A 110 4.49 -1.94 -1.07
N SER A 111 4.81 -2.90 -1.92
CA SER A 111 4.37 -2.94 -3.30
C SER A 111 3.80 -4.32 -3.66
N TRP A 112 2.90 -4.34 -4.63
CA TRP A 112 2.32 -5.56 -5.16
C TRP A 112 2.17 -5.47 -6.67
N TYR A 113 2.26 -6.62 -7.31
CA TYR A 113 2.09 -6.75 -8.75
C TYR A 113 1.31 -8.03 -9.07
N PHE A 114 0.01 -7.83 -9.34
CA PHE A 114 -0.93 -8.87 -9.77
C PHE A 114 -1.54 -8.44 -11.12
N PRO A 115 -0.94 -8.80 -12.27
CA PRO A 115 -1.25 -8.17 -13.55
C PRO A 115 -2.63 -8.56 -14.09
N ASN A 116 -3.20 -9.68 -13.65
CA ASN A 116 -4.42 -10.22 -14.20
C ASN A 116 -5.67 -9.56 -13.60
N ILE A 117 -6.66 -9.28 -14.44
CA ILE A 117 -8.01 -8.92 -14.03
C ILE A 117 -8.96 -9.98 -14.59
N ILE A 118 -9.88 -10.46 -13.76
CA ILE A 118 -10.99 -11.30 -14.18
C ILE A 118 -12.27 -10.53 -13.87
N LEU A 119 -12.87 -9.90 -14.88
CA LEU A 119 -14.18 -9.27 -14.76
C LEU A 119 -15.28 -10.29 -15.06
N PRO A 120 -16.39 -10.29 -14.29
CA PRO A 120 -17.58 -11.05 -14.65
C PRO A 120 -18.08 -10.63 -16.03
N GLN A 121 -18.25 -11.60 -16.91
CA GLN A 121 -18.81 -11.38 -18.24
C GLN A 121 -20.33 -11.56 -18.14
N ASN A 122 -21.09 -10.53 -18.49
CA ASN A 122 -22.56 -10.56 -18.54
C ASN A 122 -23.04 -9.76 -19.76
N GLU A 123 -24.35 -9.76 -20.02
CA GLU A 123 -24.95 -9.10 -21.19
C GLU A 123 -24.58 -7.61 -21.32
N ASN A 124 -24.29 -6.95 -20.19
CA ASN A 124 -23.92 -5.54 -20.09
C ASN A 124 -22.39 -5.30 -20.02
N SER A 125 -21.59 -6.36 -19.96
CA SER A 125 -20.13 -6.31 -19.80
C SER A 125 -19.48 -6.97 -21.02
N LYS A 126 -19.24 -6.18 -22.08
CA LYS A 126 -18.64 -6.64 -23.35
C LYS A 126 -17.12 -6.42 -23.43
N GLY A 127 -16.46 -6.26 -22.27
CA GLY A 127 -15.05 -5.89 -22.19
C GLY A 127 -14.14 -7.11 -22.02
N GLU A 128 -13.09 -7.18 -22.84
CA GLU A 128 -12.02 -8.17 -22.67
C GLU A 128 -11.22 -7.92 -21.37
N ASN A 129 -10.77 -9.01 -20.76
CA ASN A 129 -9.86 -8.96 -19.60
C ASN A 129 -8.44 -8.59 -20.07
N LYS A 130 -8.15 -7.29 -20.18
CA LYS A 130 -6.85 -6.76 -20.64
C LYS A 130 -5.78 -6.62 -19.54
N GLY A 131 -6.03 -7.19 -18.36
CA GLY A 131 -5.16 -7.03 -17.19
C GLY A 131 -5.23 -5.63 -16.55
N ARG A 132 -4.43 -5.41 -15.50
CA ARG A 132 -4.32 -4.13 -14.79
C ARG A 132 -3.41 -3.19 -15.55
N TYR A 133 -3.82 -1.93 -15.68
CA TYR A 133 -3.07 -0.94 -16.46
C TYR A 133 -1.59 -0.80 -16.07
N TYR A 134 -1.26 -0.94 -14.78
CA TYR A 134 0.13 -0.84 -14.31
C TYR A 134 1.04 -1.93 -14.90
N SER A 135 0.51 -3.05 -15.40
CA SER A 135 1.31 -4.10 -16.04
C SER A 135 1.97 -3.65 -17.34
N LYS A 136 1.52 -2.51 -17.90
CA LYS A 136 2.18 -1.87 -19.05
C LYS A 136 3.42 -1.07 -18.67
N ARG A 137 3.58 -0.76 -17.38
CA ARG A 137 4.65 0.10 -16.85
C ARG A 137 5.68 -0.66 -16.05
N PHE A 138 5.27 -1.78 -15.45
CA PHE A 138 6.07 -2.57 -14.52
C PHE A 138 5.95 -4.04 -14.86
N GLU A 139 7.00 -4.80 -14.59
CA GLU A 139 7.01 -6.26 -14.76
C GLU A 139 6.80 -7.01 -13.44
N ASN A 140 7.05 -6.36 -12.29
CA ASN A 140 7.02 -6.98 -10.97
C ASN A 140 6.88 -5.95 -9.83
N SER A 141 6.64 -6.42 -8.61
CA SER A 141 6.51 -5.57 -7.41
C SER A 141 7.81 -4.86 -7.03
N LYS A 142 8.97 -5.46 -7.34
CA LYS A 142 10.29 -4.85 -7.10
C LYS A 142 10.42 -3.54 -7.86
N GLU A 143 10.14 -3.53 -9.15
CA GLU A 143 10.19 -2.32 -9.99
C GLU A 143 9.22 -1.24 -9.51
N VAL A 144 8.00 -1.63 -9.12
CA VAL A 144 7.03 -0.69 -8.53
C VAL A 144 7.62 -0.05 -7.27
N GLY A 145 8.20 -0.86 -6.37
CA GLY A 145 8.78 -0.38 -5.13
C GLY A 145 9.98 0.55 -5.36
N LEU A 146 10.85 0.22 -6.30
CA LEU A 146 12.02 1.03 -6.65
C LEU A 146 11.64 2.35 -7.32
N GLU A 147 10.64 2.38 -8.22
CA GLU A 147 10.16 3.64 -8.80
C GLU A 147 9.55 4.54 -7.71
N ILE A 148 8.82 3.97 -6.74
CA ILE A 148 8.29 4.73 -5.60
C ILE A 148 9.43 5.25 -4.72
N ALA A 149 10.47 4.45 -4.47
CA ALA A 149 11.63 4.86 -3.67
C ALA A 149 12.33 6.07 -4.30
N GLU A 150 12.61 6.00 -5.60
CA GLU A 150 13.23 7.07 -6.39
C GLU A 150 12.38 8.36 -6.38
N LYS A 151 11.05 8.22 -6.47
CA LYS A 151 10.12 9.37 -6.57
C LYS A 151 9.45 9.73 -5.25
N SER A 152 9.89 9.16 -4.13
CA SER A 152 9.20 9.23 -2.83
C SER A 152 8.90 10.65 -2.38
N SER A 153 9.90 11.54 -2.44
CA SER A 153 9.77 12.96 -2.09
C SER A 153 8.76 13.70 -2.99
N ASP A 154 8.82 13.48 -4.31
CA ASP A 154 7.89 14.10 -5.26
C ASP A 154 6.45 13.62 -5.04
N LEU A 155 6.25 12.30 -4.88
CA LEU A 155 4.94 11.70 -4.60
C LEU A 155 4.36 12.21 -3.27
N PHE A 156 5.19 12.30 -2.23
CA PHE A 156 4.78 12.85 -0.93
C PHE A 156 4.36 14.31 -1.06
N ASN A 157 5.15 15.13 -1.75
CA ASN A 157 4.87 16.56 -1.93
C ASN A 157 3.59 16.78 -2.73
N LYS A 158 3.37 16.02 -3.82
CA LYS A 158 2.14 16.05 -4.61
C LYS A 158 0.92 15.65 -3.78
N THR A 159 1.03 14.57 -3.02
CA THR A 159 -0.07 14.08 -2.17
C THR A 159 -0.39 15.05 -1.03
N SER A 160 0.64 15.59 -0.38
CA SER A 160 0.50 16.60 0.67
C SER A 160 -0.12 17.89 0.14
N SER A 161 0.29 18.33 -1.05
CA SER A 161 -0.26 19.51 -1.72
C SER A 161 -1.72 19.31 -2.09
N TRP A 162 -2.06 18.19 -2.73
CA TRP A 162 -3.44 17.84 -3.05
C TRP A 162 -4.31 17.80 -1.80
N ARG A 163 -3.85 17.12 -0.73
CA ARG A 163 -4.56 17.06 0.55
C ARG A 163 -4.78 18.44 1.15
N ARG A 164 -3.75 19.30 1.15
CA ARG A 164 -3.86 20.68 1.65
C ARG A 164 -4.91 21.45 0.85
N ILE A 165 -4.84 21.41 -0.47
CA ILE A 165 -5.78 22.11 -1.34
C ILE A 165 -7.19 21.59 -1.10
N PHE A 166 -7.39 20.28 -1.10
CA PHE A 166 -8.72 19.68 -0.94
C PHE A 166 -9.35 19.99 0.42
N TYR A 167 -8.63 19.76 1.52
CA TYR A 167 -9.20 19.88 2.86
C TYR A 167 -9.14 21.27 3.47
N LYS A 168 -8.13 22.09 3.13
CA LYS A 168 -7.97 23.43 3.73
C LYS A 168 -8.43 24.54 2.80
N GLU A 169 -8.16 24.44 1.51
CA GLU A 169 -8.42 25.55 0.58
C GLU A 169 -9.80 25.40 -0.05
N LEU A 170 -10.11 24.25 -0.66
CA LEU A 170 -11.39 23.99 -1.32
C LEU A 170 -12.52 23.69 -0.34
N ASN A 171 -12.25 23.11 0.82
CA ASN A 171 -13.29 22.94 1.86
C ASN A 171 -13.68 24.28 2.53
N THR A 172 -12.84 25.31 2.41
CA THR A 172 -13.22 26.70 2.73
C THR A 172 -14.26 27.25 1.71
N PHE A 173 -14.37 26.63 0.54
CA PHE A 173 -15.33 26.95 -0.54
C PHE A 173 -16.43 25.89 -0.74
N SER A 174 -16.38 24.75 -0.03
CA SER A 174 -17.38 23.68 -0.14
C SER A 174 -18.73 24.12 0.45
N TYR A 175 -19.82 23.59 -0.11
CA TYR A 175 -21.23 23.92 0.14
C TYR A 175 -21.60 24.22 1.61
N TYR A 176 -20.94 23.61 2.60
CA TYR A 176 -21.15 23.89 4.02
C TYR A 176 -20.77 25.32 4.47
N ASN A 177 -19.79 25.95 3.82
CA ASN A 177 -19.39 27.35 4.08
C ASN A 177 -20.15 28.36 3.21
N SER A 178 -20.94 27.91 2.24
CA SER A 178 -21.71 28.82 1.38
C SER A 178 -22.73 29.60 2.18
N PHE A 179 -23.56 28.92 2.99
CA PHE A 179 -24.56 29.58 3.82
C PHE A 179 -23.91 30.57 4.79
N VAL A 180 -22.86 30.16 5.53
CA VAL A 180 -22.18 31.05 6.50
C VAL A 180 -21.60 32.29 5.83
N ARG A 181 -21.09 32.18 4.59
CA ARG A 181 -20.53 33.32 3.85
C ARG A 181 -21.59 34.26 3.27
N VAL A 182 -22.71 33.75 2.75
CA VAL A 182 -23.75 34.60 2.15
C VAL A 182 -24.82 35.03 3.15
N LYS A 183 -24.90 34.41 4.35
CA LYS A 183 -25.91 34.71 5.38
C LYS A 183 -25.98 36.21 5.68
N GLU A 184 -24.84 36.85 5.94
CA GLU A 184 -24.81 38.28 6.29
C GLU A 184 -25.29 39.17 5.13
N GLU A 185 -24.95 38.83 3.89
CA GLU A 185 -25.40 39.58 2.71
C GLU A 185 -26.90 39.38 2.43
N LEU A 186 -27.42 38.18 2.64
CA LEU A 186 -28.85 37.88 2.50
C LEU A 186 -29.70 38.59 3.57
N ILE A 187 -29.18 38.72 4.80
CA ILE A 187 -29.79 39.53 5.87
C ILE A 187 -29.77 41.02 5.49
N GLN A 188 -28.63 41.55 5.04
CA GLN A 188 -28.54 42.96 4.62
C GLN A 188 -29.48 43.30 3.46
N LYS A 189 -29.68 42.37 2.53
CA LYS A 189 -30.62 42.53 1.41
C LYS A 189 -32.08 42.29 1.80
N GLY A 190 -32.38 41.94 3.05
CA GLY A 190 -33.73 41.68 3.56
C GLY A 190 -34.38 40.43 2.95
N ILE A 191 -33.59 39.49 2.44
CA ILE A 191 -34.09 38.27 1.79
C ILE A 191 -34.43 37.20 2.84
N ILE A 192 -33.69 37.17 3.95
CA ILE A 192 -33.90 36.25 5.07
C ILE A 192 -33.80 37.00 6.40
N GLU A 193 -34.46 36.48 7.42
CA GLU A 193 -34.34 36.93 8.82
C GLU A 193 -33.97 35.71 9.69
N VAL A 194 -33.09 35.90 10.68
CA VAL A 194 -32.60 34.81 11.54
C VAL A 194 -33.19 34.94 12.94
N GLU A 195 -34.06 34.00 13.30
CA GLU A 195 -34.59 33.87 14.65
C GLU A 195 -33.82 32.80 15.44
N TYR A 196 -33.35 33.15 16.63
CA TYR A 196 -32.71 32.21 17.53
C TYR A 196 -33.76 31.50 18.38
N ASN A 197 -33.91 30.18 18.17
CA ASN A 197 -34.78 29.38 19.01
C ASN A 197 -34.10 29.10 20.36
N ASN A 198 -34.46 29.85 21.40
CA ASN A 198 -33.92 29.71 22.76
C ASN A 198 -34.55 28.54 23.56
N SER A 199 -35.33 27.66 22.95
CA SER A 199 -35.82 26.48 23.64
C SER A 199 -34.67 25.50 23.89
N ARG A 200 -34.28 25.36 25.17
CA ARG A 200 -33.47 24.21 25.61
C ARG A 200 -34.29 22.95 25.31
N VAL A 201 -33.87 22.19 24.31
CA VAL A 201 -34.39 20.85 24.08
C VAL A 201 -33.95 19.99 25.25
N SER A 202 -34.84 19.77 26.21
CA SER A 202 -34.69 18.70 27.20
C SER A 202 -35.02 17.39 26.51
N PHE A 203 -34.01 16.56 26.28
CA PHE A 203 -34.22 15.17 25.87
C PHE A 203 -34.76 14.41 27.08
N ILE A 204 -35.93 13.77 26.91
CA ILE A 204 -36.40 12.68 27.78
C ILE A 204 -35.79 11.39 27.25
#